data_AF-A0A7M2TDL2-F1
#
_entry.id   AF-A0A7M2TDL2-F1
#
_cell.length_a   1.000
_cell.length_b   1.000
_cell.length_c   1.000
_cell.angle_alpha   90.00
_cell.angle_beta   90.00
_cell.angle_gamma   90.00
#
_symmetry.space_group_name_H-M   'P 1'
#
loop_
_entity.id
_entity.type
_entity.pdbx_description
1 polymer ?
#
loop_
_entity_poly.entity_id
_entity_poly.type
_entity_poly.pdbx_seq_one_letter_code
_entity_poly.pdbx_strand_id
1 'polypeptide(L)'
;MPATQIRRRWKTVALATSAVLAGLIAPTLTATPAAATTTAYDSTYYKNAIGKTGTGLKSSLHTIISSQTKLSYSAVWEALKVTDQDPNNSSNVILLYSGISRSKSLNGGDLGDWNREHVWAQSHGDFGTSAGPGTDLHHLRPEDVQVNSIRGNKDFDNGGSSFTNSGGSLTDSNSFEPRDAVKGDVARMILYMAVRYEGGDSWPDLEPNDSTTNGSVPYHGRLSVLKQWHEQDPPSAFEERRNDVIYNSYQRNRNPFIDHPEWVEAIW
;
A
#
# COMPACT_ATOMS: atom_id res chain seq x y z
N MET A 1 -39.14 -51.89 63.10
CA MET A 1 -39.88 -51.70 61.83
C MET A 1 -39.05 -50.83 60.90
N PRO A 2 -38.61 -51.35 59.75
CA PRO A 2 -37.77 -50.64 58.78
C PRO A 2 -38.64 -49.87 57.77
N ALA A 3 -38.19 -48.68 57.37
CA ALA A 3 -38.83 -47.92 56.30
C ALA A 3 -38.20 -48.27 54.95
N THR A 4 -39.10 -48.53 54.00
CA THR A 4 -38.90 -49.05 52.65
C THR A 4 -38.24 -48.04 51.71
N GLN A 5 -37.55 -48.59 50.70
CA GLN A 5 -36.89 -47.96 49.54
C GLN A 5 -37.64 -46.78 48.89
N ILE A 6 -36.92 -45.94 48.14
CA ILE A 6 -37.11 -45.76 46.68
C ILE A 6 -35.89 -45.01 46.09
N ARG A 7 -35.20 -45.66 45.14
CA ARG A 7 -34.19 -45.05 44.26
C ARG A 7 -34.89 -44.18 43.22
N ARG A 8 -34.63 -42.87 43.19
CA ARG A 8 -35.02 -41.99 42.07
C ARG A 8 -33.86 -41.83 41.10
N ARG A 9 -33.95 -42.54 39.97
CA ARG A 9 -33.19 -42.28 38.74
C ARG A 9 -33.62 -40.93 38.19
N TRP A 10 -32.71 -39.96 38.10
CA TRP A 10 -32.94 -38.75 37.30
C TRP A 10 -32.40 -39.02 35.90
N LYS A 11 -33.30 -39.04 34.92
CA LYS A 11 -32.95 -39.02 33.50
C LYS A 11 -32.67 -37.57 33.12
N THR A 12 -31.44 -37.25 32.75
CA THR A 12 -31.12 -35.98 32.08
C THR A 12 -31.67 -36.04 30.66
N VAL A 13 -32.63 -35.16 30.37
CA VAL A 13 -33.12 -34.92 28.99
C VAL A 13 -32.16 -33.92 28.36
N ALA A 14 -31.40 -34.35 27.37
CA ALA A 14 -30.60 -33.45 26.54
C ALA A 14 -31.54 -32.75 25.54
N LEU A 15 -31.73 -31.45 25.71
CA LEU A 15 -32.35 -30.60 24.68
C LEU A 15 -31.30 -30.35 23.60
N ALA A 16 -31.50 -30.92 22.41
CA ALA A 16 -30.76 -30.53 21.21
C ALA A 16 -31.45 -29.31 20.60
N THR A 17 -30.86 -28.12 20.74
CA THR A 17 -31.25 -26.93 20.00
C THR A 17 -30.54 -26.93 18.65
N SER A 18 -31.25 -27.28 17.58
CA SER A 18 -30.77 -27.07 16.21
C SER A 18 -30.87 -25.59 15.86
N ALA A 19 -29.74 -24.90 15.80
CA ALA A 19 -29.66 -23.57 15.21
C ALA A 19 -29.58 -23.71 13.68
N VAL A 20 -30.61 -23.26 12.97
CA VAL A 20 -30.57 -23.12 11.51
C VAL A 20 -29.80 -21.84 11.20
N LEU A 21 -28.56 -21.99 10.74
CA LEU A 21 -27.75 -20.87 10.26
C LEU A 21 -28.23 -20.50 8.85
N ALA A 22 -29.06 -19.48 8.74
CA ALA A 22 -29.41 -18.89 7.46
C ALA A 22 -28.20 -18.09 6.95
N GLY A 23 -27.47 -18.65 5.99
CA GLY A 23 -26.37 -17.96 5.31
C GLY A 23 -26.91 -16.79 4.49
N LEU A 24 -26.68 -15.57 4.96
CA LEU A 24 -26.78 -14.36 4.14
C LEU A 24 -25.57 -14.32 3.21
N ILE A 25 -25.78 -14.75 1.97
CA ILE A 25 -24.79 -14.57 0.90
C ILE A 25 -24.89 -13.10 0.47
N ALA A 26 -23.97 -12.27 0.91
CA ALA A 26 -23.84 -10.92 0.36
C ALA A 26 -23.37 -11.04 -1.10
N PRO A 27 -24.00 -10.35 -2.06
CA PRO A 27 -23.51 -10.36 -3.44
C PRO A 27 -22.11 -9.75 -3.46
N THR A 28 -21.13 -10.53 -3.90
CA THR A 28 -19.82 -10.02 -4.27
C THR A 28 -20.00 -9.06 -5.44
N LEU A 29 -19.83 -7.76 -5.21
CA LEU A 29 -19.70 -6.79 -6.29
C LEU A 29 -18.40 -7.12 -7.03
N THR A 30 -18.50 -7.75 -8.19
CA THR A 30 -17.36 -7.91 -9.10
C THR A 30 -16.99 -6.52 -9.60
N ALA A 31 -15.84 -6.00 -9.15
CA ALA A 31 -15.26 -4.78 -9.69
C ALA A 31 -15.14 -4.95 -11.21
N THR A 32 -15.61 -3.96 -11.96
CA THR A 32 -15.41 -3.96 -13.41
C THR A 32 -13.93 -3.67 -13.67
N PRO A 33 -13.23 -4.45 -14.52
CA PRO A 33 -11.84 -4.17 -14.84
C PRO A 33 -11.69 -2.72 -15.30
N ALA A 34 -10.64 -2.04 -14.84
CA ALA A 34 -10.34 -0.68 -15.26
C ALA A 34 -10.23 -0.66 -16.79
N ALA A 35 -11.13 0.08 -17.45
CA ALA A 35 -11.08 0.26 -18.89
C ALA A 35 -9.88 1.15 -19.23
N ALA A 36 -9.13 0.79 -20.28
CA ALA A 36 -7.99 1.57 -20.75
C ALA A 36 -8.39 3.03 -20.98
N THR A 37 -7.84 3.93 -20.16
CA THR A 37 -8.16 5.36 -20.23
C THR A 37 -7.08 6.03 -21.05
N THR A 38 -7.46 6.61 -22.20
CA THR A 38 -6.52 7.41 -22.99
C THR A 38 -6.24 8.70 -22.26
N THR A 39 -5.00 8.93 -21.81
CA THR A 39 -4.63 10.15 -21.10
C THR A 39 -3.98 11.18 -22.03
N ALA A 40 -3.93 12.44 -21.61
CA ALA A 40 -3.17 13.46 -22.35
C ALA A 40 -1.66 13.15 -22.46
N TYR A 41 -1.17 12.23 -21.62
CA TYR A 41 0.23 11.82 -21.57
C TYR A 41 0.57 10.73 -22.60
N ASP A 42 -0.41 10.03 -23.17
CA ASP A 42 -0.22 8.89 -24.08
C ASP A 42 0.60 9.27 -25.32
N SER A 43 0.26 10.39 -25.95
CA SER A 43 0.94 10.84 -27.17
C SER A 43 2.29 11.54 -26.91
N THR A 44 2.61 11.80 -25.63
CA THR A 44 3.79 12.57 -25.21
C THR A 44 4.68 11.75 -24.29
N TYR A 45 4.39 11.77 -22.98
CA TYR A 45 5.19 11.15 -21.92
C TYR A 45 5.22 9.61 -22.04
N TYR A 46 4.08 8.99 -22.34
CA TYR A 46 3.94 7.53 -22.42
C TYR A 46 4.04 6.92 -23.82
N LYS A 47 4.35 7.73 -24.84
CA LYS A 47 4.33 7.31 -26.26
C LYS A 47 5.07 6.00 -26.56
N ASN A 48 6.15 5.72 -25.82
CA ASN A 48 6.99 4.54 -26.04
C ASN A 48 6.48 3.29 -25.29
N ALA A 49 5.50 3.43 -24.41
CA ALA A 49 4.87 2.34 -23.67
C ALA A 49 3.56 1.87 -24.32
N ILE A 50 2.86 2.77 -25.03
CA ILE A 50 1.56 2.46 -25.66
C ILE A 50 1.63 1.22 -26.55
N GLY A 51 0.67 0.31 -26.34
CA GLY A 51 0.50 -0.93 -27.09
C GLY A 51 1.46 -2.07 -26.72
N LYS A 52 2.37 -1.86 -25.75
CA LYS A 52 3.26 -2.91 -25.25
C LYS A 52 2.62 -3.65 -24.08
N THR A 53 3.10 -4.87 -23.84
CA THR A 53 2.74 -5.72 -22.68
C THR A 53 3.98 -6.45 -22.16
N GLY A 54 3.84 -7.13 -21.02
CA GLY A 54 4.86 -7.94 -20.36
C GLY A 54 6.16 -7.18 -20.10
N THR A 55 7.28 -7.86 -20.29
CA THR A 55 8.63 -7.28 -20.11
C THR A 55 8.88 -6.09 -21.02
N GLY A 56 8.31 -6.07 -22.24
CA GLY A 56 8.43 -4.95 -23.17
C GLY A 56 7.78 -3.67 -22.66
N LEU A 57 6.62 -3.79 -22.01
CA LEU A 57 5.96 -2.67 -21.33
C LEU A 57 6.78 -2.23 -20.11
N LYS A 58 7.15 -3.18 -19.25
CA LYS A 58 7.94 -2.94 -18.04
C LYS A 58 9.22 -2.14 -18.33
N SER A 59 10.06 -2.60 -19.26
CA SER A 59 11.31 -1.91 -19.64
C SER A 59 11.08 -0.54 -20.27
N SER A 60 9.97 -0.36 -21.00
CA SER A 60 9.61 0.94 -21.58
C SER A 60 9.23 1.94 -20.50
N LEU A 61 8.43 1.50 -19.51
CA LEU A 61 8.08 2.32 -18.36
C LEU A 61 9.30 2.63 -17.50
N HIS A 62 10.15 1.64 -17.21
CA HIS A 62 11.44 1.85 -16.52
C HIS A 62 12.25 2.97 -17.19
N THR A 63 12.41 2.89 -18.52
CA THR A 63 13.11 3.93 -19.28
C THR A 63 12.47 5.31 -19.12
N ILE A 64 11.13 5.41 -19.17
CA ILE A 64 10.40 6.67 -19.02
C ILE A 64 10.58 7.27 -17.62
N ILE A 65 10.37 6.48 -16.58
CA ILE A 65 10.32 6.95 -15.19
C ILE A 65 11.69 7.01 -14.53
N SER A 66 12.72 6.40 -15.14
CA SER A 66 14.10 6.44 -14.66
C SER A 66 14.69 7.85 -14.67
N SER A 67 14.25 8.68 -15.63
CA SER A 67 14.59 10.09 -15.70
C SER A 67 13.80 10.87 -14.65
N GLN A 68 14.47 11.21 -13.54
CA GLN A 68 13.88 11.98 -12.45
C GLN A 68 14.85 12.98 -11.83
N THR A 69 14.29 14.07 -11.34
CA THR A 69 14.95 14.95 -10.38
C THR A 69 14.95 14.26 -9.02
N LYS A 70 16.10 14.21 -8.34
CA LYS A 70 16.23 13.54 -7.03
C LYS A 70 16.24 14.57 -5.91
N LEU A 71 15.46 14.31 -4.86
CA LEU A 71 15.46 15.14 -3.66
C LEU A 71 16.52 14.67 -2.66
N SER A 72 17.02 15.59 -1.85
CA SER A 72 17.74 15.23 -0.62
C SER A 72 16.76 14.70 0.41
N TYR A 73 17.25 13.87 1.34
CA TYR A 73 16.39 13.29 2.36
C TYR A 73 15.70 14.34 3.23
N SER A 74 16.37 15.46 3.53
CA SER A 74 15.77 16.57 4.28
C SER A 74 14.67 17.30 3.49
N ALA A 75 14.82 17.47 2.18
CA ALA A 75 13.84 18.13 1.33
C ALA A 75 12.51 17.36 1.22
N VAL A 76 12.53 16.03 1.46
CA VAL A 76 11.32 15.19 1.49
C VAL A 76 10.28 15.73 2.47
N TRP A 77 10.68 16.27 3.62
CA TRP A 77 9.73 16.80 4.61
C TRP A 77 8.82 17.88 4.04
N GLU A 78 9.41 18.83 3.31
CA GLU A 78 8.65 19.93 2.71
C GLU A 78 7.82 19.46 1.53
N ALA A 79 8.30 18.46 0.78
CA ALA A 79 7.51 17.85 -0.28
C ALA A 79 6.27 17.12 0.26
N LEU A 80 6.41 16.30 1.31
CA LEU A 80 5.29 15.56 1.91
C LEU A 80 4.20 16.47 2.46
N LYS A 81 4.56 17.65 2.98
CA LYS A 81 3.59 18.68 3.39
C LYS A 81 2.72 19.19 2.23
N VAL A 82 3.18 19.06 0.98
CA VAL A 82 2.44 19.50 -0.20
C VAL A 82 1.72 18.33 -0.87
N THR A 83 2.42 17.23 -1.10
CA THR A 83 1.90 16.04 -1.79
C THR A 83 0.76 15.39 -1.03
N ASP A 84 0.84 15.38 0.30
CA ASP A 84 -0.11 14.69 1.16
C ASP A 84 -0.99 15.66 1.98
N GLN A 85 -1.04 16.94 1.57
CA GLN A 85 -1.88 17.96 2.22
C GLN A 85 -3.35 17.51 2.27
N ASP A 86 -3.95 17.60 3.45
CA ASP A 86 -5.39 17.33 3.65
C ASP A 86 -6.23 18.33 2.83
N PRO A 87 -7.11 17.85 1.93
CA PRO A 87 -7.98 18.71 1.12
C PRO A 87 -8.96 19.53 1.96
N ASN A 88 -9.31 19.07 3.17
CA ASN A 88 -10.24 19.75 4.06
C ASN A 88 -9.52 20.62 5.11
N ASN A 89 -8.19 20.53 5.23
CA ASN A 89 -7.40 21.33 6.14
C ASN A 89 -5.96 21.52 5.63
N SER A 90 -5.69 22.65 4.98
CA SER A 90 -4.39 22.93 4.38
C SER A 90 -3.22 23.02 5.37
N SER A 91 -3.49 23.13 6.68
CA SER A 91 -2.47 23.11 7.73
C SER A 91 -2.02 21.70 8.09
N ASN A 92 -2.69 20.67 7.56
CA ASN A 92 -2.48 19.27 7.90
C ASN A 92 -2.04 18.44 6.68
N VAL A 93 -1.53 17.25 6.97
CA VAL A 93 -1.33 16.13 6.02
C VAL A 93 -2.23 14.96 6.41
N ILE A 94 -2.64 14.16 5.43
CA ILE A 94 -3.30 12.86 5.67
C ILE A 94 -2.22 11.79 5.84
N LEU A 95 -2.24 11.12 6.98
CA LEU A 95 -1.37 9.98 7.27
C LEU A 95 -1.86 8.74 6.53
N LEU A 96 -0.95 8.03 5.87
CA LEU A 96 -1.27 6.95 4.93
C LEU A 96 -2.17 5.86 5.54
N TYR A 97 -1.63 5.10 6.48
CA TYR A 97 -2.25 3.92 7.08
C TYR A 97 -3.30 4.29 8.11
N SER A 98 -3.04 5.29 8.96
CA SER A 98 -3.99 5.71 10.00
C SER A 98 -5.16 6.52 9.44
N GLY A 99 -5.02 7.17 8.28
CA GLY A 99 -6.01 8.07 7.70
C GLY A 99 -6.23 9.36 8.50
N ILE A 100 -5.42 9.60 9.53
CA ILE A 100 -5.55 10.75 10.42
C ILE A 100 -5.08 12.01 9.68
N SER A 101 -5.84 13.08 9.77
CA SER A 101 -5.38 14.42 9.43
C SER A 101 -4.53 14.98 10.57
N ARG A 102 -3.24 15.24 10.34
CA ARG A 102 -2.30 15.72 11.35
C ARG A 102 -1.58 17.00 10.93
N SER A 103 -1.33 17.90 11.88
CA SER A 103 -0.60 19.15 11.63
C SER A 103 0.72 18.90 10.90
N LYS A 104 0.98 19.71 9.87
CA LYS A 104 2.26 19.75 9.16
C LYS A 104 3.44 20.03 10.10
N SER A 105 3.21 20.69 11.24
CA SER A 105 4.24 21.02 12.23
C SER A 105 4.54 19.90 13.22
N LEU A 106 3.71 18.85 13.30
CA LEU A 106 3.93 17.68 14.14
C LEU A 106 4.74 16.62 13.39
N ASN A 107 5.84 17.04 12.77
CA ASN A 107 6.69 16.17 11.96
C ASN A 107 8.01 15.94 12.70
N GLY A 108 8.37 14.68 12.95
CA GLY A 108 9.44 14.37 13.88
C GLY A 108 9.57 12.89 14.19
N GLY A 109 9.96 12.59 15.43
CA GLY A 109 10.15 11.22 15.91
C GLY A 109 9.42 10.92 17.21
N ASP A 110 8.68 11.88 17.76
CA ASP A 110 8.00 11.72 19.03
C ASP A 110 6.62 11.07 18.86
N LEU A 111 6.07 10.55 19.96
CA LEU A 111 4.71 10.01 19.97
C LEU A 111 3.70 11.12 19.64
N GLY A 112 2.89 10.89 18.61
CA GLY A 112 1.93 11.88 18.10
C GLY A 112 2.47 12.73 16.96
N ASP A 113 3.76 12.64 16.65
CA ASP A 113 4.30 13.15 15.40
C ASP A 113 4.00 12.21 14.23
N TRP A 114 4.13 12.72 13.02
CA TRP A 114 4.30 11.91 11.83
C TRP A 114 5.76 11.90 11.37
N ASN A 115 6.17 10.79 10.78
CA ASN A 115 7.46 10.63 10.14
C ASN A 115 7.32 10.18 8.68
N ARG A 116 8.47 9.96 8.01
CA ARG A 116 8.53 9.47 6.64
C ARG A 116 8.40 7.96 6.67
N GLU A 117 7.28 7.46 6.15
CA GLU A 117 7.08 6.05 5.85
C GLU A 117 7.67 5.74 4.48
N HIS A 118 8.56 4.76 4.43
CA HIS A 118 9.08 4.18 3.19
C HIS A 118 8.21 2.98 2.85
N VAL A 119 7.17 3.17 2.03
CA VAL A 119 6.25 2.08 1.66
C VAL A 119 7.03 0.91 1.06
N TRP A 120 8.05 1.15 0.24
CA TRP A 120 9.08 0.13 0.07
C TRP A 120 10.05 0.18 1.25
N ALA A 121 9.97 -0.79 2.17
CA ALA A 121 10.83 -0.78 3.36
C ALA A 121 12.32 -0.82 2.98
N GLN A 122 13.11 0.11 3.52
CA GLN A 122 14.53 0.30 3.16
C GLN A 122 15.37 -0.97 3.33
N SER A 123 15.03 -1.82 4.30
CA SER A 123 15.73 -3.08 4.56
C SER A 123 15.58 -4.11 3.45
N HIS A 124 14.55 -4.00 2.60
CA HIS A 124 14.35 -4.85 1.42
C HIS A 124 15.16 -4.28 0.25
N GLY A 125 16.49 -4.33 0.36
CA GLY A 125 17.42 -3.80 -0.65
C GLY A 125 18.51 -2.86 -0.11
N ASP A 126 18.48 -2.53 1.18
CA ASP A 126 19.55 -1.79 1.87
C ASP A 126 19.95 -0.45 1.20
N PHE A 127 18.99 0.25 0.61
CA PHE A 127 19.26 1.52 -0.09
C PHE A 127 19.27 2.76 0.83
N GLY A 128 18.82 2.59 2.08
CA GLY A 128 18.80 3.63 3.09
C GLY A 128 18.09 4.92 2.65
N THR A 129 18.70 6.07 2.95
CA THR A 129 18.12 7.40 2.72
C THR A 129 18.80 8.19 1.61
N SER A 130 19.63 7.51 0.81
CA SER A 130 20.36 8.13 -0.29
C SER A 130 19.42 8.59 -1.41
N ALA A 131 19.84 9.65 -2.13
CA ALA A 131 19.05 10.25 -3.20
C ALA A 131 18.79 9.25 -4.34
N GLY A 132 17.53 8.88 -4.55
CA GLY A 132 17.14 7.71 -5.34
C GLY A 132 15.97 7.01 -4.62
N PRO A 133 15.99 5.68 -4.45
CA PRO A 133 14.88 4.97 -3.81
C PRO A 133 14.66 5.42 -2.36
N GLY A 134 15.70 5.91 -1.67
CA GLY A 134 15.60 6.45 -0.31
C GLY A 134 14.87 7.78 -0.19
N THR A 135 14.66 8.50 -1.29
CA THR A 135 14.05 9.84 -1.33
C THR A 135 12.95 10.00 -2.38
N ASP A 136 12.52 8.90 -3.02
CA ASP A 136 11.48 8.92 -4.04
C ASP A 136 10.09 9.11 -3.43
N LEU A 137 9.49 10.27 -3.71
CA LEU A 137 8.16 10.67 -3.28
C LEU A 137 7.08 9.72 -3.79
N HIS A 138 7.28 8.96 -4.86
CA HIS A 138 6.24 8.03 -5.31
C HIS A 138 5.96 6.91 -4.32
N HIS A 139 6.84 6.62 -3.35
CA HIS A 139 6.56 5.66 -2.27
C HIS A 139 6.73 6.22 -0.85
N LEU A 140 7.37 7.39 -0.69
CA LEU A 140 7.47 8.05 0.60
C LEU A 140 6.15 8.72 0.99
N ARG A 141 5.62 8.42 2.18
CA ARG A 141 4.35 8.98 2.68
C ARG A 141 4.51 9.48 4.11
N PRO A 142 3.72 10.47 4.58
CA PRO A 142 3.66 10.80 6.00
C PRO A 142 2.88 9.72 6.75
N GLU A 143 3.37 9.27 7.89
CA GLU A 143 2.65 8.33 8.75
C GLU A 143 2.89 8.60 10.24
N ASP A 144 1.92 8.23 11.08
CA ASP A 144 2.07 8.28 12.53
C ASP A 144 3.29 7.44 12.97
N VAL A 145 4.14 7.99 13.84
CA VAL A 145 5.37 7.32 14.28
C VAL A 145 5.11 5.93 14.88
N GLN A 146 4.02 5.74 15.62
CA GLN A 146 3.69 4.43 16.21
C GLN A 146 3.20 3.46 15.13
N VAL A 147 2.34 3.93 14.23
CA VAL A 147 1.82 3.09 13.14
C VAL A 147 2.96 2.67 12.20
N ASN A 148 3.85 3.59 11.85
CA ASN A 148 5.05 3.30 11.08
C ASN A 148 5.95 2.28 11.82
N SER A 149 6.16 2.45 13.13
CA SER A 149 6.91 1.47 13.94
C SER A 149 6.25 0.08 13.97
N ILE A 150 4.91 0.00 13.97
CA ILE A 150 4.18 -1.28 13.96
C ILE A 150 4.29 -1.96 12.59
N ARG A 151 4.22 -1.17 11.51
CA ARG A 151 4.45 -1.66 10.15
C ARG A 151 5.86 -2.20 10.01
N GLY A 152 6.86 -1.45 10.48
CA GLY A 152 8.27 -1.87 10.48
C GLY A 152 8.77 -2.18 9.07
N ASN A 153 9.26 -3.41 8.87
CA ASN A 153 9.67 -3.94 7.57
C ASN A 153 8.82 -5.14 7.12
N LYS A 154 7.59 -5.26 7.63
CA LYS A 154 6.71 -6.37 7.26
C LYS A 154 6.35 -6.29 5.79
N ASP A 155 6.28 -7.46 5.15
CA ASP A 155 5.78 -7.57 3.79
C ASP A 155 4.29 -7.20 3.74
N PHE A 156 3.82 -6.72 2.58
CA PHE A 156 2.39 -6.50 2.37
C PHE A 156 1.68 -7.81 2.02
N ASP A 157 0.69 -8.19 2.83
CA ASP A 157 -0.27 -9.29 2.63
C ASP A 157 -1.49 -9.00 3.51
N ASN A 158 -2.50 -9.85 3.48
CA ASN A 158 -3.61 -9.83 4.44
C ASN A 158 -3.04 -10.02 5.85
N GLY A 159 -3.34 -9.05 6.71
CA GLY A 159 -2.80 -8.97 8.05
C GLY A 159 -3.52 -9.92 9.00
N GLY A 160 -3.42 -9.62 10.29
CA GLY A 160 -4.14 -10.34 11.32
C GLY A 160 -5.05 -9.42 12.11
N SER A 161 -4.49 -8.80 13.14
CA SER A 161 -5.25 -8.07 14.13
C SER A 161 -5.15 -6.56 13.92
N SER A 162 -6.22 -5.85 14.30
CA SER A 162 -6.18 -4.38 14.41
C SER A 162 -5.32 -3.95 15.60
N PHE A 163 -4.85 -2.71 15.55
CA PHE A 163 -4.06 -2.07 16.59
C PHE A 163 -4.50 -0.62 16.78
N THR A 164 -3.96 0.06 17.79
CA THR A 164 -4.30 1.46 18.10
C THR A 164 -3.96 2.38 16.93
N ASN A 165 -4.89 3.29 16.59
CA ASN A 165 -4.75 4.23 15.46
C ASN A 165 -4.55 3.57 14.08
N SER A 166 -4.92 2.31 13.91
CA SER A 166 -4.69 1.60 12.65
C SER A 166 -5.48 2.14 11.46
N GLY A 167 -6.54 2.91 11.69
CA GLY A 167 -7.43 3.39 10.61
C GLY A 167 -8.14 2.27 9.86
N GLY A 168 -8.15 1.05 10.40
CA GLY A 168 -8.61 -0.16 9.71
C GLY A 168 -7.49 -1.07 9.20
N SER A 169 -6.23 -0.63 9.31
CA SER A 169 -5.07 -1.48 8.98
C SER A 169 -4.95 -2.66 9.95
N LEU A 170 -4.44 -3.78 9.45
CA LEU A 170 -4.23 -5.01 10.22
C LEU A 170 -2.75 -5.41 10.16
N THR A 171 -2.29 -6.16 11.16
CA THR A 171 -0.91 -6.67 11.16
C THR A 171 -0.82 -8.00 11.88
N ASP A 172 0.17 -8.80 11.50
CA ASP A 172 0.58 -10.00 12.22
C ASP A 172 2.12 -10.01 12.42
N SER A 173 2.72 -11.19 12.60
CA SER A 173 4.15 -11.34 12.81
C SER A 173 5.03 -10.88 11.64
N ASN A 174 4.57 -11.00 10.40
CA ASN A 174 5.39 -10.78 9.20
C ASN A 174 4.67 -10.03 8.08
N SER A 175 3.38 -9.73 8.24
CA SER A 175 2.58 -9.00 7.27
C SER A 175 1.92 -7.74 7.82
N PHE A 176 1.70 -6.79 6.92
CA PHE A 176 0.89 -5.60 7.14
C PHE A 176 -0.16 -5.45 6.04
N GLU A 177 -1.40 -5.25 6.44
CA GLU A 177 -2.51 -4.93 5.55
C GLU A 177 -2.92 -3.48 5.82
N PRO A 178 -2.77 -2.58 4.85
CA PRO A 178 -3.23 -1.21 5.02
C PRO A 178 -4.76 -1.16 5.05
N ARG A 179 -5.32 -0.10 5.63
CA ARG A 179 -6.77 0.17 5.57
C ARG A 179 -7.28 0.16 4.14
N ASP A 180 -8.54 -0.25 3.96
CA ASP A 180 -9.13 -0.47 2.63
C ASP A 180 -8.96 0.70 1.66
N ALA A 181 -9.08 1.93 2.16
CA ALA A 181 -9.04 3.14 1.35
C ALA A 181 -7.63 3.59 0.90
N VAL A 182 -6.58 2.78 1.12
CA VAL A 182 -5.23 2.98 0.53
C VAL A 182 -4.57 1.66 0.10
N LYS A 183 -5.35 0.59 -0.04
CA LYS A 183 -4.83 -0.72 -0.48
C LYS A 183 -4.25 -0.63 -1.89
N GLY A 184 -4.95 0.07 -2.77
CA GLY A 184 -4.53 0.30 -4.15
C GLY A 184 -3.37 1.27 -4.25
N ASP A 185 -3.36 2.33 -3.44
CA ASP A 185 -2.22 3.24 -3.32
C ASP A 185 -0.94 2.44 -3.01
N VAL A 186 -0.97 1.63 -1.95
CA VAL A 186 0.19 0.82 -1.53
C VAL A 186 0.63 -0.13 -2.63
N ALA A 187 -0.31 -0.81 -3.29
CA ALA A 187 -0.01 -1.67 -4.42
C ALA A 187 0.71 -0.93 -5.54
N ARG A 188 0.16 0.21 -5.99
CA ARG A 188 0.76 1.02 -7.07
C ARG A 188 2.11 1.61 -6.68
N MET A 189 2.35 1.92 -5.40
CA MET A 189 3.65 2.39 -4.92
C MET A 189 4.71 1.26 -4.94
N ILE A 190 4.37 0.04 -4.52
CA ILE A 190 5.28 -1.11 -4.60
C ILE A 190 5.60 -1.49 -6.05
N LEU A 191 4.57 -1.57 -6.90
CA LEU A 191 4.75 -1.91 -8.32
C LEU A 191 5.55 -0.82 -9.06
N TYR A 192 5.32 0.46 -8.73
CA TYR A 192 6.15 1.55 -9.23
C TYR A 192 7.62 1.38 -8.85
N MET A 193 7.92 1.07 -7.58
CA MET A 193 9.30 0.90 -7.12
C MET A 193 10.00 -0.23 -7.87
N ALA A 194 9.29 -1.32 -8.14
CA ALA A 194 9.82 -2.43 -8.92
C ALA A 194 10.14 -2.05 -10.37
N VAL A 195 9.28 -1.28 -11.03
CA VAL A 195 9.56 -0.79 -12.40
C VAL A 195 10.61 0.31 -12.41
N ARG A 196 10.64 1.18 -11.40
CA ARG A 196 11.62 2.26 -11.35
C ARG A 196 13.02 1.72 -11.11
N TYR A 197 13.19 0.73 -10.23
CA TYR A 197 14.50 0.27 -9.76
C TYR A 197 14.79 -1.18 -10.16
N GLU A 198 15.00 -1.42 -11.47
CA GLU A 198 15.32 -2.75 -12.05
C GLU A 198 16.83 -3.11 -11.99
N GLY A 199 17.60 -2.57 -11.03
CA GLY A 199 19.02 -2.92 -10.85
C GLY A 199 20.04 -2.30 -11.80
N GLY A 200 19.60 -1.52 -12.81
CA GLY A 200 20.47 -0.96 -13.86
C GLY A 200 21.19 0.35 -13.54
N ASP A 201 20.82 1.05 -12.47
CA ASP A 201 21.31 2.40 -12.13
C ASP A 201 22.00 2.48 -10.75
N SER A 202 22.75 1.42 -10.41
CA SER A 202 23.51 1.24 -9.14
C SER A 202 22.63 1.09 -7.89
N TRP A 203 21.33 0.94 -8.07
CA TRP A 203 20.40 0.52 -7.03
C TRP A 203 20.14 -1.00 -7.12
N PRO A 204 19.62 -1.63 -6.06
CA PRO A 204 19.18 -3.01 -6.14
C PRO A 204 18.05 -3.19 -7.16
N ASP A 205 17.93 -4.41 -7.68
CA ASP A 205 16.79 -4.85 -8.46
C ASP A 205 15.62 -5.15 -7.51
N LEU A 206 14.66 -4.23 -7.43
CA LEU A 206 13.51 -4.31 -6.56
C LEU A 206 12.38 -5.07 -7.26
N GLU A 207 11.83 -6.11 -6.64
CA GLU A 207 10.68 -6.86 -7.21
C GLU A 207 9.67 -7.28 -6.13
N PRO A 208 8.35 -7.22 -6.36
CA PRO A 208 7.42 -7.99 -5.55
C PRO A 208 7.56 -9.49 -5.84
N ASN A 209 7.12 -10.34 -4.92
CA ASN A 209 7.04 -11.80 -5.14
C ASN A 209 5.82 -12.37 -4.40
N ASP A 210 5.62 -13.69 -4.32
CA ASP A 210 4.50 -14.26 -3.57
C ASP A 210 4.89 -14.78 -2.17
N SER A 211 5.77 -14.05 -1.46
CA SER A 211 6.30 -14.42 -0.14
C SER A 211 6.21 -13.27 0.87
N THR A 212 6.07 -13.63 2.15
CA THR A 212 6.11 -12.72 3.31
C THR A 212 7.29 -13.02 4.24
N THR A 213 8.30 -13.73 3.72
CA THR A 213 9.51 -14.10 4.46
C THR A 213 10.76 -13.74 3.65
N ASN A 214 10.79 -12.51 3.12
CA ASN A 214 11.88 -12.04 2.26
C ASN A 214 13.12 -11.59 3.05
N GLY A 215 12.98 -11.25 4.33
CA GLY A 215 14.11 -10.77 5.13
C GLY A 215 14.67 -9.47 4.55
N SER A 216 15.96 -9.47 4.16
CA SER A 216 16.64 -8.29 3.61
C SER A 216 16.86 -8.34 2.09
N VAL A 217 16.41 -9.40 1.40
CA VAL A 217 16.53 -9.42 -0.07
C VAL A 217 15.62 -8.35 -0.67
N PRO A 218 15.91 -7.82 -1.87
CA PRO A 218 15.13 -6.75 -2.50
C PRO A 218 13.79 -7.23 -3.06
N TYR A 219 13.12 -8.14 -2.33
CA TYR A 219 11.76 -8.57 -2.60
C TYR A 219 10.81 -8.00 -1.57
N HIS A 220 9.69 -7.42 -1.98
CA HIS A 220 8.76 -6.84 -1.03
C HIS A 220 7.30 -6.90 -1.45
N GLY A 221 6.47 -7.44 -0.56
CA GLY A 221 5.02 -7.54 -0.74
C GLY A 221 4.59 -8.69 -1.65
N ARG A 222 3.43 -9.25 -1.32
CA ARG A 222 2.84 -10.40 -2.01
C ARG A 222 2.15 -9.97 -3.29
N LEU A 223 2.78 -10.20 -4.45
CA LEU A 223 2.33 -9.74 -5.77
C LEU A 223 0.86 -10.10 -6.04
N SER A 224 0.44 -11.34 -5.77
CA SER A 224 -0.96 -11.74 -5.96
C SER A 224 -1.95 -10.90 -5.15
N VAL A 225 -1.58 -10.48 -3.95
CA VAL A 225 -2.40 -9.65 -3.06
C VAL A 225 -2.31 -8.17 -3.45
N LEU A 226 -1.15 -7.69 -3.86
CA LEU A 226 -0.98 -6.33 -4.38
C LEU A 226 -1.84 -6.11 -5.64
N LYS A 227 -1.87 -7.08 -6.57
CA LYS A 227 -2.76 -7.05 -7.74
C LYS A 227 -4.23 -7.02 -7.34
N GLN A 228 -4.63 -7.87 -6.40
CA GLN A 228 -5.99 -7.87 -5.86
C GLN A 228 -6.38 -6.51 -5.24
N TRP A 229 -5.50 -5.92 -4.43
CA TRP A 229 -5.72 -4.62 -3.80
C TRP A 229 -5.80 -3.49 -4.82
N HIS A 230 -4.94 -3.53 -5.84
CA HIS A 230 -4.97 -2.60 -6.95
C HIS A 230 -6.32 -2.58 -7.67
N GLU A 231 -6.91 -3.76 -7.94
CA GLU A 231 -8.23 -3.87 -8.58
C GLU A 231 -9.38 -3.40 -7.67
N GLN A 232 -9.28 -3.66 -6.37
CA GLN A 232 -10.31 -3.32 -5.38
C GLN A 232 -10.36 -1.84 -5.02
N ASP A 233 -9.23 -1.14 -5.14
CA ASP A 233 -9.07 0.27 -4.78
C ASP A 233 -8.43 1.05 -5.96
N PRO A 234 -9.23 1.45 -6.97
CA PRO A 234 -8.76 2.23 -8.11
C PRO A 234 -8.15 3.58 -7.68
N PRO A 235 -7.36 4.26 -8.55
CA PRO A 235 -6.81 5.55 -8.21
C PRO A 235 -7.86 6.56 -7.77
N SER A 236 -7.56 7.24 -6.66
CA SER A 236 -8.41 8.29 -6.12
C SER A 236 -7.96 9.67 -6.62
N ALA A 237 -8.85 10.66 -6.57
CA ALA A 237 -8.50 12.04 -6.90
C ALA A 237 -7.36 12.60 -6.01
N PHE A 238 -7.22 12.09 -4.78
CA PHE A 238 -6.09 12.45 -3.91
C PHE A 238 -4.77 11.90 -4.46
N GLU A 239 -4.77 10.64 -4.90
CA GLU A 239 -3.61 9.97 -5.48
C GLU A 239 -3.21 10.55 -6.85
N GLU A 240 -4.18 10.84 -7.71
CA GLU A 240 -3.95 11.53 -9.00
C GLU A 240 -3.33 12.92 -8.79
N ARG A 241 -3.90 13.73 -7.88
CA ARG A 241 -3.33 15.04 -7.51
C ARG A 241 -1.90 14.88 -7.01
N ARG A 242 -1.63 13.85 -6.21
CA ARG A 242 -0.30 13.57 -5.67
C ARG A 242 0.70 13.29 -6.80
N ASN A 243 0.32 12.45 -7.77
CA ASN A 243 1.12 12.14 -8.95
C ASN A 243 1.43 13.42 -9.75
N ASP A 244 0.43 14.27 -9.96
CA ASP A 244 0.59 15.57 -10.63
C ASP A 244 1.54 16.52 -9.90
N VAL A 245 1.42 16.64 -8.58
CA VAL A 245 2.30 17.50 -7.77
C VAL A 245 3.75 17.02 -7.85
N ILE A 246 3.98 15.71 -7.74
CA ILE A 246 5.33 15.13 -7.85
C ILE A 246 5.93 15.45 -9.22
N TYR A 247 5.16 15.26 -10.30
CA TYR A 247 5.59 15.57 -11.67
C TYR A 247 5.82 17.06 -11.91
N ASN A 248 4.92 17.92 -11.45
CA ASN A 248 4.94 19.35 -11.79
C ASN A 248 5.86 20.18 -10.90
N SER A 249 6.21 19.70 -9.70
CA SER A 249 6.93 20.51 -8.72
C SER A 249 8.21 19.88 -8.17
N TYR A 250 8.36 18.55 -8.22
CA TYR A 250 9.45 17.87 -7.50
C TYR A 250 10.32 17.00 -8.41
N GLN A 251 9.85 15.80 -8.78
CA GLN A 251 10.71 14.76 -9.37
C GLN A 251 10.63 14.65 -10.88
N ARG A 252 9.65 15.31 -11.52
CA ARG A 252 9.49 15.31 -13.00
C ARG A 252 9.26 13.94 -13.62
N ASN A 253 8.89 12.95 -12.82
CA ASN A 253 8.41 11.65 -13.26
C ASN A 253 7.04 11.33 -12.63
N ARG A 254 6.33 10.38 -13.25
CA ARG A 254 4.99 9.96 -12.84
C ARG A 254 4.99 8.49 -12.44
N ASN A 255 4.08 8.10 -11.54
CA ASN A 255 3.76 6.71 -11.33
C ASN A 255 2.78 6.25 -12.41
N PRO A 256 3.21 5.38 -13.35
CA PRO A 256 2.39 4.99 -14.50
C PRO A 256 1.18 4.16 -14.10
N PHE A 257 1.18 3.52 -12.93
CA PHE A 257 0.06 2.71 -12.47
C PHE A 257 -1.07 3.56 -11.87
N ILE A 258 -0.82 4.84 -11.58
CA ILE A 258 -1.87 5.81 -11.24
C ILE A 258 -2.54 6.30 -12.52
N ASP A 259 -1.75 6.66 -13.55
CA ASP A 259 -2.29 7.19 -14.81
C ASP A 259 -2.90 6.09 -15.71
N HIS A 260 -2.35 4.87 -15.65
CA HIS A 260 -2.77 3.68 -16.40
C HIS A 260 -2.83 2.45 -15.48
N PRO A 261 -3.87 2.31 -14.65
CA PRO A 261 -4.05 1.15 -13.77
C PRO A 261 -4.01 -0.18 -14.50
N GLU A 262 -4.56 -0.24 -15.71
CA GLU A 262 -4.61 -1.44 -16.54
C GLU A 262 -3.24 -2.01 -16.89
N TRP A 263 -2.15 -1.23 -16.75
CA TRP A 263 -0.80 -1.71 -17.00
C TRP A 263 -0.26 -2.65 -15.92
N VAL A 264 -0.90 -2.73 -14.75
CA VAL A 264 -0.55 -3.74 -13.74
C VAL A 264 -0.78 -5.15 -14.33
N GLU A 265 -1.99 -5.43 -14.80
CA GLU A 265 -2.31 -6.72 -15.46
C GLU A 265 -1.61 -6.90 -16.82
N ALA A 266 -1.23 -5.80 -17.48
CA ALA A 266 -0.50 -5.90 -18.73
C ALA A 266 0.96 -6.34 -18.54
N ILE A 267 1.53 -6.20 -17.32
CA ILE A 267 2.91 -6.60 -16.99
C ILE A 267 2.95 -7.96 -16.29
N TRP A 268 2.09 -8.18 -15.29
CA TRP A 268 2.09 -9.34 -14.39
C TRP A 268 0.85 -10.19 -14.51
#